data_AF-A0A8H6IL02-F1
#
_entry.id   AF-A0A8H6IL02-F1
#
_cell.length_a   1.000
_cell.length_b   1.000
_cell.length_c   1.000
_cell.angle_alpha   90.00
_cell.angle_beta   90.00
_cell.angle_gamma   90.00
#
_symmetry.space_group_name_H-M   'P 1'
#
loop_
_entity.id
_entity.type
_entity.pdbx_description
1 polymer ?
#
loop_
_entity_poly.entity_id
_entity_poly.type
_entity_poly.pdbx_seq_one_letter_code
_entity_poly.pdbx_strand_id
1 'polypeptide(L)'
;MPFEVPEREAEIGVLPAEPIDLFLRYVPYDVVDRWAEWTNAAGLTAQRGPLRRRSRSKLWRPTSAHEIYLFLGILICMGLHTESQISSYWSTSQDQEDPIYLFTRFMSRDRFQLLLRRLRIFNPADFPDITTTTPSQQRSRRGAREDRMPKVYRQINGWSAHIQATGDSFYTPGSGLTVDEAMIRFTGRSVETTTVPNKPTPVGFKVWVLAQKGYCLRWLWHVHGQGPYGLVPQARPAWGDEEAKMAALTPTQRVVTTLVALLPVAEYHVFLDNLFASVKLFRALRRQNIGATG
;
A
#
# COMPACT_ATOMS: atom_id res chain seq x y z
N MET A 1 12.74 -35.32 -11.81
CA MET A 1 11.28 -35.26 -11.98
C MET A 1 10.78 -33.85 -11.75
N PRO A 2 9.83 -33.37 -12.58
CA PRO A 2 9.06 -32.16 -12.30
C PRO A 2 8.53 -32.20 -10.86
N PHE A 3 8.50 -31.06 -10.18
CA PHE A 3 7.84 -30.98 -8.88
C PHE A 3 6.38 -30.70 -9.15
N GLU A 4 5.52 -31.69 -8.92
CA GLU A 4 4.08 -31.58 -9.15
C GLU A 4 3.43 -31.03 -7.90
N VAL A 5 2.74 -29.89 -8.04
CA VAL A 5 1.94 -29.28 -6.98
C VAL A 5 0.48 -29.62 -7.26
N PRO A 6 -0.24 -30.26 -6.32
CA PRO A 6 -1.66 -30.52 -6.48
C PRO A 6 -2.44 -29.23 -6.74
N GLU A 7 -3.37 -29.28 -7.68
CA GLU A 7 -4.27 -28.16 -7.94
C GLU A 7 -5.23 -28.00 -6.75
N ARG A 8 -5.23 -26.80 -6.16
CA ARG A 8 -6.13 -26.42 -5.08
C ARG A 8 -6.70 -25.05 -5.42
N GLU A 9 -8.02 -24.98 -5.50
CA GLU A 9 -8.71 -23.72 -5.70
C GLU A 9 -8.63 -22.83 -4.46
N ALA A 10 -8.79 -21.52 -4.67
CA ALA A 10 -8.87 -20.59 -3.55
C ALA A 10 -10.20 -20.77 -2.81
N GLU A 11 -10.16 -20.74 -1.49
CA GLU A 11 -11.36 -20.82 -0.66
C GLU A 11 -11.69 -19.43 -0.12
N ILE A 12 -12.92 -18.99 -0.38
CA ILE A 12 -13.45 -17.75 0.16
C ILE A 12 -14.40 -18.12 1.31
N GLY A 13 -14.05 -17.69 2.52
CA GLY A 13 -14.88 -17.85 3.72
C GLY A 13 -16.18 -17.05 3.64
N VAL A 14 -16.99 -17.11 4.69
CA VAL A 14 -18.27 -16.40 4.75
C VAL A 14 -18.03 -14.88 4.70
N LEU A 15 -18.49 -14.25 3.62
CA LEU A 15 -18.45 -12.81 3.45
C LEU A 15 -19.67 -12.16 4.11
N PRO A 16 -19.57 -10.88 4.53
CA PRO A 16 -20.74 -10.10 4.89
C PRO A 16 -21.76 -10.06 3.75
N ALA A 17 -23.05 -9.99 4.09
CA ALA A 17 -24.13 -10.00 3.11
C ALA A 17 -24.09 -8.76 2.19
N GLU A 18 -23.82 -7.58 2.76
CA GLU A 18 -23.79 -6.34 2.02
C GLU A 18 -22.36 -5.94 1.61
N PRO A 19 -22.14 -5.45 0.38
CA PRO A 19 -20.81 -5.01 -0.07
C PRO A 19 -20.19 -3.91 0.82
N ILE A 20 -21.03 -3.05 1.41
CA ILE A 20 -20.56 -2.01 2.33
C ILE A 20 -19.96 -2.60 3.60
N ASP A 21 -20.54 -3.69 4.12
CA ASP A 21 -20.03 -4.34 5.32
C ASP A 21 -18.65 -4.96 5.05
N LEU A 22 -18.46 -5.54 3.86
CA LEU A 22 -17.14 -6.02 3.43
C LEU A 22 -16.13 -4.87 3.32
N PHE A 23 -16.51 -3.73 2.72
CA PHE A 23 -15.65 -2.55 2.65
C PHE A 23 -15.25 -2.06 4.05
N LEU A 24 -16.18 -2.03 5.00
CA LEU A 24 -15.94 -1.62 6.37
C LEU A 24 -15.02 -2.58 7.13
N ARG A 25 -14.84 -3.84 6.70
CA ARG A 25 -13.79 -4.71 7.24
C ARG A 25 -12.39 -4.17 6.93
N TYR A 26 -12.17 -3.70 5.71
CA TYR A 26 -10.88 -3.14 5.28
C TYR A 26 -10.66 -1.70 5.74
N VAL A 27 -11.74 -0.95 5.94
CA VAL A 27 -11.73 0.45 6.34
C VAL A 27 -12.64 0.64 7.57
N PRO A 28 -12.24 0.12 8.75
CA PRO A 28 -13.10 0.08 9.92
C PRO A 28 -13.29 1.45 10.58
N TYR A 29 -14.42 1.62 11.26
CA TYR A 29 -14.85 2.92 11.79
C TYR A 29 -13.82 3.52 12.74
N ASP A 30 -13.24 2.72 13.64
CA ASP A 30 -12.26 3.18 14.62
C ASP A 30 -10.98 3.74 13.95
N VAL A 31 -10.56 3.16 12.83
CA VAL A 31 -9.43 3.66 12.04
C VAL A 31 -9.79 5.01 11.42
N VAL A 32 -10.98 5.12 10.81
CA VAL A 32 -11.43 6.34 10.14
C VAL A 32 -11.73 7.47 11.14
N ASP A 33 -12.21 7.13 12.33
CA ASP A 33 -12.44 8.08 13.41
C ASP A 33 -11.13 8.69 13.89
N ARG A 34 -10.08 7.87 14.08
CA ARG A 34 -8.71 8.37 14.33
C ARG A 34 -8.21 9.28 13.21
N TRP A 35 -8.51 8.97 11.94
CA TRP A 35 -8.16 9.86 10.83
C TRP A 35 -8.85 11.22 10.95
N ALA A 36 -10.12 11.25 11.37
CA ALA A 36 -10.84 12.50 11.62
C ALA A 36 -10.18 13.30 12.75
N GLU A 37 -9.86 12.66 13.88
CA GLU A 37 -9.16 13.28 15.01
C GLU A 37 -7.83 13.90 14.58
N TRP A 38 -6.98 13.14 13.88
CA TRP A 38 -5.67 13.60 13.42
C TRP A 38 -5.77 14.72 12.39
N THR A 39 -6.75 14.63 11.49
CA THR A 39 -7.02 15.67 10.48
C THR A 39 -7.46 16.98 11.16
N ASN A 40 -8.29 16.88 12.20
CA ASN A 40 -8.78 18.03 12.96
C ASN A 40 -7.67 18.67 13.79
N ALA A 41 -6.84 17.87 14.48
CA ALA A 41 -5.71 18.35 15.27
C ALA A 41 -4.65 19.06 14.41
N ALA A 42 -4.33 18.52 13.22
CA ALA A 42 -3.38 19.14 12.30
C ALA A 42 -3.88 20.47 11.72
N GLY A 43 -5.20 20.66 11.65
CA GLY A 43 -5.83 21.91 11.19
C GLY A 43 -5.44 23.12 12.04
N LEU A 44 -5.16 22.89 13.34
CA LEU A 44 -4.79 23.92 14.32
C LEU A 44 -3.32 24.36 14.23
N THR A 45 -2.42 23.47 13.77
CA THR A 45 -0.96 23.67 13.79
C THR A 45 -0.35 23.99 12.42
N ALA A 46 -1.04 23.69 11.32
CA ALA A 46 -0.48 23.80 9.96
C ALA A 46 -0.55 25.21 9.32
N GLN A 47 -1.07 26.23 10.01
CA GLN A 47 -1.27 27.56 9.42
C GLN A 47 0.01 28.39 9.47
N ARG A 48 0.86 28.23 8.45
CA ARG A 48 2.06 29.07 8.25
C ARG A 48 1.71 30.29 7.40
N GLY A 49 1.55 31.45 8.04
CA GLY A 49 1.43 32.75 7.39
C GLY A 49 -0.01 33.22 7.09
N PRO A 50 -0.16 34.48 6.63
CA PRO A 50 -1.46 35.10 6.41
C PRO A 50 -2.20 34.46 5.23
N LEU A 51 -3.47 34.09 5.44
CA LEU A 51 -4.33 33.55 4.38
C LEU A 51 -4.83 34.66 3.45
N ARG A 52 -4.82 34.39 2.14
CA ARG A 52 -5.51 35.23 1.15
C ARG A 52 -6.96 35.51 1.56
N ARG A 53 -7.47 36.72 1.25
CA ARG A 53 -8.81 37.17 1.65
C ARG A 53 -9.90 36.12 1.39
N ARG A 54 -9.93 35.55 0.18
CA ARG A 54 -10.89 34.52 -0.28
C ARG A 54 -10.34 33.09 -0.23
N SER A 55 -9.41 32.79 0.68
CA SER A 55 -8.84 31.44 0.79
C SER A 55 -9.90 30.45 1.28
N ARG A 56 -10.12 29.36 0.53
CA ARG A 56 -10.92 28.21 0.96
C ARG A 56 -10.46 27.64 2.31
N SER A 57 -9.20 27.82 2.67
CA SER A 57 -8.65 27.40 3.97
C SER A 57 -9.40 28.00 5.16
N LYS A 58 -10.04 29.17 4.97
CA LYS A 58 -10.88 29.85 5.97
C LYS A 58 -12.24 29.18 6.19
N LEU A 59 -12.69 28.36 5.25
CA LEU A 59 -13.93 27.58 5.33
C LEU A 59 -13.70 26.23 6.03
N TRP A 60 -12.51 25.99 6.58
CA TRP A 60 -12.22 24.76 7.28
C TRP A 60 -13.08 24.65 8.55
N ARG A 61 -13.79 23.55 8.64
CA ARG A 61 -14.45 23.06 9.86
C ARG A 61 -13.97 21.64 10.16
N PRO A 62 -14.01 21.20 11.43
CA PRO A 62 -13.69 19.83 11.80
C PRO A 62 -14.45 18.82 10.92
N THR A 63 -13.82 17.70 10.61
CA THR A 63 -14.41 16.56 9.90
C THR A 63 -14.78 15.45 10.89
N SER A 64 -15.55 14.47 10.43
CA SER A 64 -15.96 13.29 11.20
C SER A 64 -15.71 12.03 10.38
N ALA A 65 -15.75 10.86 11.03
CA ALA A 65 -15.61 9.59 10.32
C ALA A 65 -16.64 9.44 9.19
N HIS A 66 -17.90 9.82 9.43
CA HIS A 66 -18.98 9.81 8.45
C HIS A 66 -18.66 10.66 7.21
N GLU A 67 -18.10 11.85 7.40
CA GLU A 67 -17.72 12.73 6.29
C GLU A 67 -16.50 12.17 5.53
N ILE A 68 -15.58 11.50 6.21
CA ILE A 68 -14.45 10.80 5.56
C ILE A 68 -14.95 9.60 4.76
N TYR A 69 -15.92 8.82 5.25
CA TYR A 69 -16.54 7.75 4.46
C TYR A 69 -17.20 8.27 3.20
N LEU A 70 -17.94 9.39 3.29
CA LEU A 70 -18.48 10.05 2.11
C LEU A 70 -17.37 10.49 1.14
N PHE A 71 -16.27 11.05 1.66
CA PHE A 71 -15.10 11.41 0.86
C PHE A 71 -14.47 10.19 0.15
N LEU A 72 -14.32 9.06 0.84
CA LEU A 72 -13.81 7.82 0.25
C LEU A 72 -14.77 7.26 -0.82
N GLY A 73 -16.08 7.31 -0.56
CA GLY A 73 -17.10 6.93 -1.56
C GLY A 73 -17.01 7.77 -2.83
N ILE A 74 -16.81 9.09 -2.68
CA ILE A 74 -16.56 9.98 -3.83
C ILE A 74 -15.30 9.57 -4.59
N LEU A 75 -14.20 9.25 -3.90
CA LEU A 75 -12.96 8.80 -4.55
C LEU A 75 -13.15 7.49 -5.33
N ILE A 76 -13.92 6.54 -4.79
CA ILE A 76 -14.26 5.29 -5.49
C ILE A 76 -15.07 5.62 -6.75
N CYS A 77 -16.10 6.46 -6.65
CA CYS A 77 -16.87 6.90 -7.82
C CYS A 77 -16.01 7.58 -8.88
N MET A 78 -15.08 8.45 -8.50
CA MET A 78 -14.16 9.12 -9.44
C MET A 78 -13.19 8.15 -10.11
N GLY A 79 -12.82 7.05 -9.43
CA GLY A 79 -12.01 5.98 -10.01
C GLY A 79 -12.76 5.16 -11.06
N LEU A 80 -14.08 5.00 -10.90
CA LEU A 80 -14.94 4.29 -11.86
C LEU A 80 -15.35 5.19 -13.03
N HIS A 81 -15.68 6.45 -12.75
CA HIS A 81 -16.08 7.46 -13.73
C HIS A 81 -15.06 8.59 -13.71
N THR A 82 -14.10 8.55 -14.64
CA THR A 82 -13.02 9.55 -14.69
C THR A 82 -13.45 10.77 -15.50
N GLU A 83 -13.40 11.95 -14.87
CA GLU A 83 -13.57 13.24 -15.52
C GLU A 83 -12.23 13.94 -15.73
N SER A 84 -12.17 14.86 -16.69
CA SER A 84 -10.97 15.65 -16.97
C SER A 84 -10.57 16.59 -15.83
N GLN A 85 -11.54 17.04 -15.03
CA GLN A 85 -11.33 17.98 -13.94
C GLN A 85 -12.21 17.65 -12.73
N ILE A 86 -11.69 17.88 -11.52
CA ILE A 86 -12.45 17.70 -10.27
C ILE A 86 -13.74 18.54 -10.27
N SER A 87 -13.74 19.72 -10.88
CA SER A 87 -14.93 20.58 -10.95
C SER A 87 -16.06 19.99 -11.79
N SER A 88 -15.76 19.17 -12.80
CA SER A 88 -16.77 18.59 -13.70
C SER A 88 -17.77 17.72 -12.95
N TYR A 89 -17.32 16.98 -11.92
CA TYR A 89 -18.19 16.18 -11.05
C TYR A 89 -19.26 16.98 -10.29
N TRP A 90 -19.08 18.30 -10.12
CA TRP A 90 -20.04 19.20 -9.47
C TRP A 90 -20.64 20.21 -10.47
N SER A 91 -20.50 19.98 -11.77
CA SER A 91 -21.08 20.84 -12.79
C SER A 91 -22.60 20.72 -12.80
N THR A 92 -23.29 21.85 -12.96
CA THR A 92 -24.75 21.91 -13.16
C THR A 92 -25.14 22.00 -14.63
N SER A 93 -24.17 22.26 -15.52
CA SER A 93 -24.38 22.16 -16.97
C SER A 93 -24.16 20.70 -17.35
N GLN A 94 -25.26 19.97 -17.48
CA GLN A 94 -25.28 18.58 -17.93
C GLN A 94 -26.00 18.52 -19.27
N ASP A 95 -25.38 17.87 -20.26
CA ASP A 95 -26.09 17.38 -21.45
C ASP A 95 -26.91 16.14 -21.06
N GLN A 96 -27.88 15.72 -21.89
CA GLN A 96 -28.83 14.65 -21.52
C GLN A 96 -28.17 13.28 -21.20
N GLU A 97 -26.90 13.08 -21.59
CA GLU A 97 -26.15 11.84 -21.38
C GLU A 97 -25.17 11.90 -20.20
N ASP A 98 -25.04 13.04 -19.51
CA ASP A 98 -24.06 13.18 -18.43
C ASP A 98 -24.48 12.44 -17.15
N PRO A 99 -23.55 11.74 -16.48
CA PRO A 99 -23.84 11.04 -15.24
C PRO A 99 -24.23 12.01 -14.11
N ILE A 100 -25.36 11.71 -13.45
CA ILE A 100 -25.79 12.46 -12.26
C ILE A 100 -25.05 11.95 -11.03
N TYR A 101 -24.10 12.74 -10.55
CA TYR A 101 -23.34 12.45 -9.35
C TYR A 101 -24.13 12.81 -8.07
N LEU A 102 -24.83 11.83 -7.48
CA LEU A 102 -25.67 12.05 -6.28
C LEU A 102 -24.88 12.56 -5.06
N PHE A 103 -23.59 12.26 -4.97
CA PHE A 103 -22.72 12.72 -3.87
C PHE A 103 -22.62 14.25 -3.77
N THR A 104 -22.90 14.97 -4.86
CA THR A 104 -22.91 16.44 -4.91
C THR A 104 -23.91 17.07 -3.94
N ARG A 105 -24.98 16.32 -3.59
CA ARG A 105 -25.98 16.71 -2.60
C ARG A 105 -25.47 16.65 -1.16
N PHE A 106 -24.45 15.84 -0.90
CA PHE A 106 -23.94 15.55 0.44
C PHE A 106 -22.62 16.25 0.75
N MET A 107 -21.78 16.50 -0.27
CA MET A 107 -20.51 17.21 -0.11
C MET A 107 -20.30 18.19 -1.25
N SER A 108 -20.03 19.45 -0.93
CA SER A 108 -19.67 20.45 -1.95
C SER A 108 -18.25 20.22 -2.49
N ARG A 109 -18.00 20.63 -3.74
CA ARG A 109 -16.67 20.60 -4.37
C ARG A 109 -15.58 21.21 -3.48
N ASP A 110 -15.89 22.36 -2.88
CA ASP A 110 -14.93 23.10 -2.05
C ASP A 110 -14.63 22.34 -0.75
N ARG A 111 -15.62 21.65 -0.16
CA ARG A 111 -15.38 20.78 1.01
C ARG A 111 -14.57 19.54 0.63
N PHE A 112 -14.90 18.88 -0.47
CA PHE A 112 -14.13 17.74 -0.99
C PHE A 112 -12.65 18.11 -1.20
N GLN A 113 -12.38 19.22 -1.89
CA GLN A 113 -11.01 19.67 -2.13
C GLN A 113 -10.27 20.09 -0.85
N LEU A 114 -10.98 20.58 0.18
CA LEU A 114 -10.39 20.85 1.49
C LEU A 114 -9.97 19.56 2.21
N LEU A 115 -10.82 18.54 2.18
CA LEU A 115 -10.50 17.22 2.74
C LEU A 115 -9.35 16.57 1.97
N LEU A 116 -9.40 16.57 0.63
CA LEU A 116 -8.33 16.07 -0.23
C LEU A 116 -6.96 16.67 0.12
N ARG A 117 -6.93 17.96 0.48
CA ARG A 117 -5.68 18.65 0.86
C ARG A 117 -5.23 18.35 2.30
N ARG A 118 -6.16 18.12 3.23
CA ARG A 118 -5.90 18.14 4.67
C ARG A 118 -5.93 16.78 5.33
N LEU A 119 -6.54 15.76 4.72
CA LEU A 119 -6.70 14.43 5.31
C LEU A 119 -5.35 13.92 5.86
N ARG A 120 -5.41 13.36 7.07
CA ARG A 120 -4.29 12.72 7.77
C ARG A 120 -4.75 11.33 8.19
N ILE A 121 -4.00 10.33 7.73
CA ILE A 121 -4.27 8.91 8.01
C ILE A 121 -3.28 8.30 9.01
N PHE A 122 -2.50 9.16 9.68
CA PHE A 122 -1.50 8.80 10.68
C PHE A 122 -1.48 9.85 11.79
N ASN A 123 -1.05 9.47 12.99
CA ASN A 123 -0.86 10.37 14.12
C ASN A 123 0.35 11.28 13.87
N PRO A 124 0.19 12.61 13.77
CA PRO A 124 1.32 13.52 13.56
C PRO A 124 2.34 13.51 14.70
N ALA A 125 1.92 13.19 15.92
CA ALA A 125 2.80 13.17 17.10
C ALA A 125 3.88 12.08 17.02
N ASP A 126 3.61 10.98 16.31
CA ASP A 126 4.55 9.87 16.14
C ASP A 126 5.68 10.19 15.15
N PHE A 127 5.52 11.27 14.37
CA PHE A 127 6.45 11.63 13.30
C PHE A 127 6.84 13.12 13.33
N PRO A 128 7.44 13.60 14.45
CA PRO A 128 7.84 15.00 14.58
C PRO A 128 8.82 15.40 13.48
N ASP A 129 8.75 16.66 13.03
CA ASP A 129 9.67 17.18 12.04
C ASP A 129 11.08 17.31 12.64
N ILE A 130 12.09 16.88 11.86
CA ILE A 130 13.51 16.76 12.24
C ILE A 130 14.09 18.09 12.76
N THR A 131 13.46 19.23 12.48
CA THR A 131 13.89 20.56 12.93
C THR A 131 13.81 20.79 14.45
N THR A 132 13.21 19.87 15.20
CA THR A 132 13.08 19.99 16.68
C THR A 132 13.98 19.06 17.48
N THR A 133 14.81 18.23 16.83
CA THR A 133 15.64 17.25 17.54
C THR A 133 17.09 17.73 17.64
N THR A 134 17.56 17.96 18.87
CA THR A 134 18.96 18.27 19.18
C THR A 134 19.87 17.11 18.74
N PRO A 135 21.10 17.37 18.23
CA PRO A 135 22.00 16.33 17.68
C PRO A 135 22.38 15.19 18.64
N SER A 136 22.17 15.36 19.94
CA SER A 136 22.56 14.42 20.99
C SER A 136 21.69 13.16 21.08
N GLN A 137 20.47 13.15 20.52
CA GLN A 137 19.58 11.96 20.56
C GLN A 137 19.73 11.03 19.34
N GLN A 138 20.51 11.42 18.32
CA GLN A 138 20.72 10.61 17.11
C GLN A 138 21.64 9.39 17.34
N ARG A 139 22.44 9.39 18.41
CA ARG A 139 23.49 8.36 18.63
C ARG A 139 23.04 7.13 19.41
N SER A 140 21.85 7.12 20.02
CA SER A 140 21.41 6.01 20.89
C SER A 140 20.34 5.08 20.31
N ARG A 141 19.80 5.33 19.11
CA ARG A 141 18.82 4.41 18.49
C ARG A 141 19.48 3.42 17.54
N ARG A 142 20.22 2.46 18.09
CA ARG A 142 20.26 1.11 17.51
C ARG A 142 18.90 0.44 17.78
N GLY A 143 17.84 1.02 17.22
CA GLY A 143 16.44 0.64 17.44
C GLY A 143 15.96 -0.38 16.41
N ALA A 144 14.87 -1.06 16.76
CA ALA A 144 14.27 -2.20 16.07
C ALA A 144 14.14 -2.03 14.54
N ARG A 145 14.02 -3.15 13.81
CA ARG A 145 13.90 -3.18 12.33
C ARG A 145 12.98 -2.08 11.77
N GLU A 146 11.86 -1.81 12.45
CA GLU A 146 10.85 -0.80 12.11
C GLU A 146 11.39 0.64 11.98
N ASP A 147 12.43 1.02 12.74
CA ASP A 147 13.05 2.35 12.68
C ASP A 147 13.76 2.64 11.34
N ARG A 148 13.99 1.60 10.51
CA ARG A 148 14.64 1.75 9.20
C ARG A 148 13.64 1.94 8.05
N MET A 149 12.35 1.76 8.29
CA MET A 149 11.34 1.99 7.26
C MET A 149 11.21 3.50 6.98
N PRO A 150 11.23 3.93 5.70
CA PRO A 150 10.96 5.32 5.32
C PRO A 150 9.67 5.87 5.94
N LYS A 151 9.66 7.16 6.29
CA LYS A 151 8.54 7.84 6.97
C LYS A 151 7.21 7.61 6.24
N VAL A 152 7.20 7.71 4.90
CA VAL A 152 5.98 7.54 4.09
C VAL A 152 5.35 6.16 4.24
N TYR A 153 6.16 5.11 4.34
CA TYR A 153 5.66 3.75 4.54
C TYR A 153 5.24 3.53 5.99
N ARG A 154 6.01 4.01 6.98
CA ARG A 154 5.62 3.90 8.39
C ARG A 154 4.26 4.52 8.68
N GLN A 155 3.97 5.66 8.05
CA GLN A 155 2.68 6.35 8.19
C GLN A 155 1.48 5.52 7.73
N ILE A 156 1.66 4.57 6.81
CA ILE A 156 0.57 3.77 6.27
C ILE A 156 0.68 2.28 6.62
N ASN A 157 1.79 1.85 7.22
CA ASN A 157 2.11 0.44 7.43
C ASN A 157 1.09 -0.26 8.33
N GLY A 158 0.59 0.43 9.36
CA GLY A 158 -0.45 -0.12 10.24
C GLY A 158 -1.74 -0.45 9.46
N TRP A 159 -2.21 0.46 8.62
CA TRP A 159 -3.40 0.20 7.79
C TRP A 159 -3.12 -0.85 6.70
N SER A 160 -1.93 -0.84 6.09
CA SER A 160 -1.49 -1.87 5.16
C SER A 160 -1.48 -3.28 5.78
N ALA A 161 -0.99 -3.41 7.01
CA ALA A 161 -1.02 -4.66 7.75
C ALA A 161 -2.46 -5.09 8.06
N HIS A 162 -3.33 -4.15 8.44
CA HIS A 162 -4.76 -4.39 8.63
C HIS A 162 -5.43 -4.93 7.37
N ILE A 163 -5.16 -4.36 6.19
CA ILE A 163 -5.75 -4.82 4.92
C ILE A 163 -5.32 -6.28 4.63
N GLN A 164 -4.04 -6.62 4.80
CA GLN A 164 -3.55 -7.99 4.59
C GLN A 164 -4.17 -8.97 5.57
N ALA A 165 -4.21 -8.63 6.86
CA ALA A 165 -4.83 -9.47 7.90
C ALA A 165 -6.35 -9.62 7.72
N THR A 166 -7.01 -8.58 7.18
CA THR A 166 -8.43 -8.67 6.82
C THR A 166 -8.61 -9.67 5.69
N GLY A 167 -7.77 -9.62 4.65
CA GLY A 167 -7.67 -10.62 3.59
C GLY A 167 -7.63 -12.06 4.12
N ASP A 168 -6.76 -12.30 5.10
CA ASP A 168 -6.58 -13.62 5.72
C ASP A 168 -7.83 -14.15 6.41
N SER A 169 -8.74 -13.27 6.85
CA SER A 169 -9.95 -13.68 7.56
C SER A 169 -11.02 -14.31 6.66
N PHE A 170 -10.94 -14.13 5.34
CA PHE A 170 -11.92 -14.68 4.39
C PHE A 170 -11.30 -15.26 3.12
N TYR A 171 -9.99 -15.12 2.87
CA TYR A 171 -9.38 -15.64 1.64
C TYR A 171 -8.24 -16.60 1.98
N THR A 172 -8.47 -17.88 1.75
CA THR A 172 -7.41 -18.90 1.82
C THR A 172 -6.89 -19.14 0.40
N PRO A 173 -5.63 -18.80 0.10
CA PRO A 173 -5.09 -18.90 -1.24
C PRO A 173 -5.02 -20.36 -1.69
N GLY A 174 -5.37 -20.61 -2.96
CA GLY A 174 -5.17 -21.88 -3.65
C GLY A 174 -3.69 -22.12 -4.01
N SER A 175 -3.40 -23.13 -4.82
CA SER A 175 -2.01 -23.51 -5.13
C SER A 175 -1.33 -22.60 -6.16
N GLY A 176 -2.03 -22.08 -7.17
CA GLY A 176 -1.44 -21.24 -8.22
C GLY A 176 -1.35 -19.75 -7.86
N LEU A 177 -0.14 -19.22 -7.74
CA LEU A 177 0.15 -17.84 -7.31
C LEU A 177 1.06 -17.11 -8.28
N THR A 178 1.01 -15.78 -8.33
CA THR A 178 1.96 -14.96 -9.10
C THR A 178 2.69 -13.98 -8.20
N VAL A 179 3.98 -13.78 -8.42
CA VAL A 179 4.75 -12.69 -7.81
C VAL A 179 5.19 -11.72 -8.89
N ASP A 180 4.91 -10.44 -8.67
CA ASP A 180 5.33 -9.37 -9.57
C ASP A 180 5.56 -8.06 -8.80
N GLU A 181 6.00 -7.03 -9.50
CA GLU A 181 5.93 -5.65 -9.05
C GLU A 181 4.63 -4.97 -9.48
N ALA A 182 4.16 -4.05 -8.63
CA ALA A 182 3.14 -3.08 -9.02
C ALA A 182 3.66 -1.65 -8.83
N MET A 183 3.11 -0.73 -9.62
CA MET A 183 3.44 0.69 -9.55
C MET A 183 2.21 1.50 -9.12
N ILE A 184 2.30 2.15 -7.97
CA ILE A 184 1.29 3.12 -7.51
C ILE A 184 1.69 4.49 -8.06
N ARG A 185 1.03 4.94 -9.12
CA ARG A 185 1.37 6.19 -9.81
C ARG A 185 1.45 7.37 -8.84
N PHE A 186 2.60 8.05 -8.83
CA PHE A 186 2.77 9.29 -8.09
C PHE A 186 3.89 10.12 -8.74
N THR A 187 3.56 11.33 -9.18
CA THR A 187 4.49 12.24 -9.87
C THR A 187 4.92 13.43 -9.01
N GLY A 188 4.51 13.46 -7.74
CA GLY A 188 4.93 14.47 -6.79
C GLY A 188 6.36 14.27 -6.29
N ARG A 189 6.85 15.21 -5.47
CA ARG A 189 8.19 15.12 -4.87
C ARG A 189 8.18 14.12 -3.71
N SER A 190 8.80 12.96 -3.92
CA SER A 190 9.05 11.96 -2.90
C SER A 190 10.39 11.28 -3.17
N VAL A 191 11.15 10.96 -2.13
CA VAL A 191 12.40 10.19 -2.26
C VAL A 191 12.10 8.73 -2.63
N GLU A 192 10.98 8.19 -2.17
CA GLU A 192 10.66 6.77 -2.31
C GLU A 192 9.98 6.41 -3.65
N THR A 193 9.86 7.36 -4.58
CA THR A 193 9.37 7.06 -5.93
C THR A 193 10.47 6.44 -6.79
N THR A 194 10.10 5.49 -7.63
CA THR A 194 10.98 4.84 -8.59
C THR A 194 10.48 5.10 -10.01
N THR A 195 11.43 5.27 -10.94
CA THR A 195 11.13 5.34 -12.38
C THR A 195 11.50 4.01 -13.03
N VAL A 196 10.53 3.38 -13.69
CA VAL A 196 10.71 2.19 -14.52
C VAL A 196 10.36 2.57 -15.96
N PRO A 197 11.36 2.79 -16.82
CA PRO A 197 11.13 3.12 -18.23
C PRO A 197 10.30 2.05 -18.94
N ASN A 198 9.58 2.44 -20.00
CA ASN A 198 8.82 1.55 -20.88
C ASN A 198 7.63 0.81 -20.25
N LYS A 199 7.23 1.14 -19.01
CA LYS A 199 5.97 0.67 -18.41
C LYS A 199 4.86 1.72 -18.62
N PRO A 200 3.57 1.31 -18.75
CA PRO A 200 2.45 2.25 -18.91
C PRO A 200 2.36 3.30 -17.80
N THR A 201 2.70 2.91 -16.57
CA THR A 201 2.88 3.82 -15.43
C THR A 201 4.36 3.83 -15.05
N PRO A 202 5.17 4.76 -15.57
CA PRO A 202 6.62 4.70 -15.40
C PRO A 202 7.11 5.25 -14.07
N VAL A 203 6.35 6.10 -13.38
CA VAL A 203 6.79 6.80 -12.16
C VAL A 203 5.77 6.63 -11.04
N GLY A 204 6.24 6.20 -9.86
CA GLY A 204 5.40 6.04 -8.68
C GLY A 204 6.08 5.30 -7.54
N PHE A 205 5.30 4.88 -6.55
CA PHE A 205 5.77 3.98 -5.50
C PHE A 205 5.75 2.55 -6.03
N LYS A 206 6.92 1.93 -6.11
CA LYS A 206 7.03 0.50 -6.44
C LYS A 206 6.64 -0.32 -5.21
N VAL A 207 5.86 -1.37 -5.41
CA VAL A 207 5.55 -2.37 -4.39
C VAL A 207 5.74 -3.77 -4.98
N TRP A 208 6.11 -4.74 -4.15
CA TRP A 208 6.24 -6.13 -4.54
C TRP A 208 5.01 -6.87 -4.10
N VAL A 209 4.35 -7.61 -4.98
CA VAL A 209 3.01 -8.16 -4.75
C VAL A 209 2.99 -9.66 -5.04
N LEU A 210 2.36 -10.42 -4.14
CA LEU A 210 1.92 -11.79 -4.36
C LEU A 210 0.41 -11.76 -4.57
N ALA A 211 -0.08 -12.34 -5.66
CA ALA A 211 -1.49 -12.29 -6.03
C ALA A 211 -1.99 -13.62 -6.59
N GLN A 212 -3.32 -13.79 -6.56
CA GLN A 212 -4.03 -14.92 -7.16
C GLN A 212 -5.33 -14.41 -7.80
N LYS A 213 -5.55 -14.73 -9.08
CA LYS A 213 -6.77 -14.38 -9.84
C LYS A 213 -7.22 -12.91 -9.66
N GLY A 214 -6.26 -11.97 -9.67
CA GLY A 214 -6.50 -10.53 -9.51
C GLY A 214 -6.63 -10.03 -8.06
N TYR A 215 -6.57 -10.91 -7.06
CA TYR A 215 -6.58 -10.55 -5.65
C TYR A 215 -5.16 -10.47 -5.08
N CYS A 216 -4.79 -9.31 -4.51
CA CYS A 216 -3.49 -9.09 -3.88
C CYS A 216 -3.46 -9.68 -2.47
N LEU A 217 -2.70 -10.76 -2.26
CA LEU A 217 -2.62 -11.49 -1.00
C LEU A 217 -1.63 -10.87 -0.03
N ARG A 218 -0.44 -10.53 -0.53
CA ARG A 218 0.67 -9.99 0.25
C ARG A 218 1.41 -8.94 -0.54
N TRP A 219 2.00 -7.98 0.16
CA TRP A 219 2.94 -7.06 -0.46
C TRP A 219 4.04 -6.57 0.47
N LEU A 220 5.16 -6.18 -0.14
CA LEU A 220 6.28 -5.54 0.52
C LEU A 220 6.56 -4.16 -0.10
N TRP A 221 6.90 -3.20 0.75
CA TRP A 221 7.34 -1.88 0.30
C TRP A 221 8.69 -1.97 -0.44
N HIS A 222 8.86 -1.14 -1.46
CA HIS A 222 10.16 -0.91 -2.10
C HIS A 222 10.77 0.38 -1.56
N VAL A 223 11.95 0.30 -0.94
CA VAL A 223 12.72 1.48 -0.51
C VAL A 223 13.65 1.89 -1.65
N HIS A 224 13.57 3.15 -2.05
CA HIS A 224 14.35 3.66 -3.18
C HIS A 224 15.86 3.45 -2.94
N GLY A 225 16.55 2.88 -3.94
CA GLY A 225 17.98 2.56 -3.86
C GLY A 225 18.35 1.38 -2.94
N GLN A 226 17.43 0.84 -2.14
CA GLN A 226 17.68 -0.29 -1.23
C GLN A 226 16.92 -1.56 -1.62
N GLY A 227 15.80 -1.43 -2.36
CA GLY A 227 14.98 -2.55 -2.79
C GLY A 227 13.90 -2.93 -1.77
N PRO A 228 13.45 -4.20 -1.73
CA PRO A 228 12.38 -4.63 -0.83
C PRO A 228 12.71 -4.43 0.64
N TYR A 229 11.77 -3.83 1.37
CA TYR A 229 11.88 -3.64 2.81
C TYR A 229 11.60 -4.93 3.59
N GLY A 230 12.21 -5.08 4.76
CA GLY A 230 11.77 -6.05 5.77
C GLY A 230 12.10 -7.52 5.48
N LEU A 231 12.85 -7.83 4.42
CA LEU A 231 13.16 -9.21 4.03
C LEU A 231 13.73 -10.07 5.17
N VAL A 232 13.35 -11.35 5.20
CA VAL A 232 13.83 -12.35 6.19
C VAL A 232 15.34 -12.58 6.05
N PRO A 233 16.18 -12.31 7.07
CA PRO A 233 17.64 -12.42 6.94
C PRO A 233 18.08 -13.79 6.45
N GLN A 234 19.08 -13.83 5.55
CA GLN A 234 19.82 -15.05 5.27
C GLN A 234 21.02 -15.13 6.21
N ALA A 235 21.40 -16.34 6.61
CA ALA A 235 22.66 -16.57 7.30
C ALA A 235 23.80 -16.00 6.44
N ARG A 236 24.71 -15.24 7.07
CA ARG A 236 25.87 -14.73 6.35
C ARG A 236 26.79 -15.92 6.04
N PRO A 237 27.25 -16.07 4.79
CA PRO A 237 28.31 -17.01 4.46
C PRO A 237 29.51 -16.79 5.37
N ALA A 238 30.21 -17.88 5.72
CA ALA A 238 31.48 -17.78 6.41
C ALA A 238 32.48 -16.97 5.56
N TRP A 239 33.44 -16.34 6.23
CA TRP A 239 34.48 -15.59 5.51
C TRP A 239 35.29 -16.54 4.60
N GLY A 240 35.41 -16.22 3.32
CA GLY A 240 36.07 -17.06 2.32
C GLY A 240 35.20 -18.15 1.69
N ASP A 241 33.94 -18.32 2.11
CA ASP A 241 33.01 -19.27 1.51
C ASP A 241 32.33 -18.66 0.27
N GLU A 242 33.08 -18.62 -0.83
CA GLU A 242 32.60 -18.10 -2.11
C GLU A 242 31.47 -18.95 -2.69
N GLU A 243 31.41 -20.24 -2.37
CA GLU A 243 30.35 -21.13 -2.82
C GLU A 243 29.00 -20.79 -2.15
N ALA A 244 29.00 -20.59 -0.83
CA ALA A 244 27.80 -20.15 -0.11
C ALA A 244 27.37 -18.72 -0.49
N LYS A 245 28.31 -17.81 -0.76
CA LYS A 245 27.98 -16.48 -1.33
C LYS A 245 27.33 -16.60 -2.70
N MET A 246 27.87 -17.45 -3.57
CA MET A 246 27.28 -17.71 -4.88
C MET A 246 25.94 -18.43 -4.76
N ALA A 247 25.68 -19.21 -3.71
CA ALA A 247 24.39 -19.85 -3.47
C ALA A 247 23.32 -18.90 -2.89
N ALA A 248 23.71 -17.76 -2.32
CA ALA A 248 22.79 -16.80 -1.71
C ALA A 248 21.85 -16.14 -2.73
N LEU A 249 20.62 -15.85 -2.32
CA LEU A 249 19.64 -15.19 -3.17
C LEU A 249 19.81 -13.67 -3.12
N THR A 250 19.64 -13.01 -4.28
CA THR A 250 19.63 -11.55 -4.33
C THR A 250 18.42 -10.98 -3.56
N PRO A 251 18.44 -9.70 -3.15
CA PRO A 251 17.27 -9.07 -2.53
C PRO A 251 15.99 -9.22 -3.35
N THR A 252 16.08 -9.05 -4.67
CA THR A 252 14.95 -9.24 -5.60
C THR A 252 14.41 -10.67 -5.55
N GLN A 253 15.27 -11.68 -5.61
CA GLN A 253 14.84 -13.10 -5.53
C GLN A 253 14.24 -13.45 -4.16
N ARG A 254 14.76 -12.85 -3.09
CA ARG A 254 14.24 -13.04 -1.72
C ARG A 254 12.83 -12.49 -1.52
N VAL A 255 12.35 -11.60 -2.40
CA VAL A 255 10.95 -11.16 -2.40
C VAL A 255 10.03 -12.36 -2.52
N VAL A 256 10.30 -13.26 -3.47
CA VAL A 256 9.45 -14.43 -3.75
C VAL A 256 9.35 -15.33 -2.53
N THR A 257 10.49 -15.75 -1.99
CA THR A 257 10.50 -16.62 -0.80
C THR A 257 9.91 -15.94 0.43
N THR A 258 10.12 -14.62 0.59
CA THR A 258 9.54 -13.88 1.71
C THR A 258 8.02 -13.78 1.60
N LEU A 259 7.49 -13.41 0.43
CA LEU A 259 6.04 -13.28 0.24
C LEU A 259 5.32 -14.61 0.42
N VAL A 260 5.86 -15.70 -0.13
CA VAL A 260 5.25 -17.04 0.04
C VAL A 260 5.31 -17.51 1.50
N ALA A 261 6.40 -17.22 2.22
CA ALA A 261 6.52 -17.55 3.64
C ALA A 261 5.54 -16.78 4.56
N LEU A 262 4.86 -15.74 4.06
CA LEU A 262 3.80 -15.02 4.76
C LEU A 262 2.41 -15.64 4.56
N LEU A 263 2.29 -16.68 3.75
CA LEU A 263 1.07 -17.46 3.58
C LEU A 263 1.00 -18.63 4.58
N PRO A 264 -0.19 -19.21 4.80
CA PRO A 264 -0.32 -20.47 5.51
C PRO A 264 0.61 -21.55 4.94
N VAL A 265 1.07 -22.47 5.79
CA VAL A 265 1.92 -23.58 5.33
C VAL A 265 1.10 -24.49 4.43
N ALA A 266 1.43 -24.49 3.13
CA ALA A 266 0.84 -25.35 2.12
C ALA A 266 1.79 -25.47 0.91
N GLU A 267 1.47 -26.39 0.01
CA GLU A 267 2.15 -26.50 -1.28
C GLU A 267 1.59 -25.45 -2.25
N TYR A 268 2.49 -24.68 -2.84
CA TYR A 268 2.17 -23.61 -3.78
C TYR A 268 3.00 -23.76 -5.05
N HIS A 269 2.47 -23.26 -6.15
CA HIS A 269 3.17 -23.10 -7.42
C HIS A 269 3.20 -21.61 -7.77
N VAL A 270 4.40 -21.03 -7.83
CA VAL A 270 4.58 -19.60 -8.15
C VAL A 270 4.96 -19.38 -9.60
N PHE A 271 4.23 -18.49 -10.26
CA PHE A 271 4.53 -17.96 -11.59
C PHE A 271 5.29 -16.65 -11.45
N LEU A 272 6.41 -16.55 -12.16
CA LEU A 272 7.39 -15.48 -12.03
C LEU A 272 7.73 -14.93 -13.41
N ASP A 273 8.09 -13.65 -13.48
CA ASP A 273 8.68 -13.06 -14.66
C ASP A 273 10.22 -13.21 -14.65
N ASN A 274 10.85 -12.73 -15.71
CA ASN A 274 12.30 -12.76 -15.89
C ASN A 274 13.06 -11.98 -14.80
N LEU A 275 12.44 -11.04 -14.10
CA LEU A 275 13.11 -10.28 -13.03
C LEU A 275 13.45 -11.18 -11.83
N PHE A 276 12.60 -12.16 -11.54
CA PHE A 276 12.80 -13.09 -10.41
C PHE A 276 13.42 -14.42 -10.85
N ALA A 277 13.11 -14.88 -12.06
CA ALA A 277 13.45 -16.21 -12.54
C ALA A 277 14.97 -16.47 -12.51
N SER A 278 15.36 -17.51 -11.77
CA SER A 278 16.76 -17.98 -11.74
C SER A 278 16.85 -19.40 -11.23
N VAL A 279 17.88 -20.13 -11.70
CA VAL A 279 18.18 -21.49 -11.23
C VAL A 279 18.36 -21.54 -9.71
N LYS A 280 18.99 -20.52 -9.11
CA LYS A 280 19.22 -20.44 -7.65
C LYS A 280 17.89 -20.31 -6.89
N LEU A 281 17.00 -19.43 -7.34
CA LEU A 281 15.68 -19.27 -6.75
C LEU A 281 14.85 -20.55 -6.86
N PHE A 282 14.82 -21.18 -8.04
CA PHE A 282 14.01 -22.40 -8.23
C PHE A 282 14.51 -23.56 -7.35
N ARG A 283 15.83 -23.69 -7.16
CA ARG A 283 16.38 -24.66 -6.19
C ARG A 283 15.99 -24.32 -4.76
N ALA A 284 15.97 -23.04 -4.38
CA ALA A 284 15.56 -22.61 -3.05
C ALA A 284 14.07 -22.89 -2.79
N LEU A 285 13.20 -22.59 -3.75
CA LEU A 285 11.76 -22.87 -3.68
C LEU A 285 11.49 -24.37 -3.61
N ARG A 286 12.18 -25.18 -4.42
CA ARG A 286 12.05 -26.64 -4.37
C ARG A 286 12.40 -27.23 -3.00
N ARG A 287 13.41 -26.69 -2.31
CA ARG A 287 13.75 -27.12 -0.93
C ARG A 287 12.68 -26.76 0.10
N GLN A 288 11.79 -25.83 -0.23
CA GLN A 288 10.66 -25.41 0.58
C GLN A 288 9.35 -26.07 0.13
N ASN A 289 9.40 -27.08 -0.75
CA ASN A 289 8.22 -27.71 -1.37
C ASN A 289 7.33 -26.70 -2.12
N ILE A 290 7.95 -25.71 -2.78
CA ILE A 290 7.26 -24.73 -3.62
C ILE A 290 7.64 -25.00 -5.08
N GLY A 291 6.62 -25.20 -5.93
CA GLY A 291 6.75 -25.26 -7.38
C GLY A 291 6.96 -23.87 -7.98
N ALA A 292 7.67 -23.79 -9.11
CA ALA A 292 7.93 -22.52 -9.76
C ALA A 292 7.99 -22.64 -11.29
N THR A 293 7.50 -21.60 -11.97
CA THR A 293 7.62 -21.40 -13.42
C THR A 293 7.97 -19.94 -13.71
N GLY A 294 8.88 -19.71 -14.65
CA GLY A 294 9.29 -18.38 -15.10
C GLY A 294 10.42 -18.45 -16.12
#